data_AF-A0A2V3UYX0-F1
#
_entry.id   AF-A0A2V3UYX0-F1
#
_cell.length_a   1.000
_cell.length_b   1.000
_cell.length_c   1.000
_cell.angle_alpha   90.00
_cell.angle_beta   90.00
_cell.angle_gamma   90.00
#
_symmetry.space_group_name_H-M   'P 1'
#
loop_
_entity.id
_entity.type
_entity.pdbx_description
1 polymer ?
#
loop_
_entity_poly.entity_id
_entity_poly.type
_entity_poly.pdbx_seq_one_letter_code
_entity_poly.pdbx_strand_id
1 'polypeptide(L)'
;MSIASAQYDDEEILAMTRTAAALVARWGVQDEAAERLLNGEGRAAALLGIHRALRCIFADSDRAARWIAAPNEAFDGACALDLMLADGLAGMRRVEAYLDAEIAS
;
A
#
# COMPACT_ATOMS: atom_id res chain seq x y z
N MET A 1 -1.79 19.04 26.33
CA MET A 1 -1.15 17.71 26.31
C MET A 1 -1.06 17.34 24.83
N SER A 2 0.09 17.58 24.21
CA SER A 2 0.29 17.40 22.77
C SER A 2 0.69 15.95 22.50
N ILE A 3 -0.18 15.21 21.84
CA ILE A 3 0.04 13.83 21.39
C ILE A 3 -0.25 13.80 19.90
N ALA A 4 0.61 14.42 19.09
CA ALA A 4 0.66 14.23 17.64
C ALA A 4 1.87 14.97 17.04
N SER A 5 3.07 14.38 17.14
CA SER A 5 4.15 14.52 16.15
C SER A 5 5.44 13.85 16.66
N ALA A 6 5.45 12.54 16.76
CA ALA A 6 6.65 11.82 16.36
C ALA A 6 6.32 11.31 14.95
N GLN A 7 6.58 12.15 13.94
CA GLN A 7 6.77 11.64 12.59
C GLN A 7 8.00 10.74 12.67
N TYR A 8 7.85 9.52 12.17
CA TYR A 8 8.79 8.40 12.30
C TYR A 8 10.27 8.84 12.33
N ASP A 9 11.04 8.30 13.26
CA ASP A 9 12.48 8.58 13.29
C ASP A 9 13.21 7.93 12.09
N ASP A 10 14.48 8.28 11.87
CA ASP A 10 15.24 7.80 10.71
C ASP A 10 15.35 6.26 10.67
N GLU A 11 15.44 5.61 11.83
CA GLU A 11 15.51 4.15 11.92
C GLU A 11 14.16 3.52 11.55
N GLU A 12 13.07 4.08 12.07
CA GLU A 12 11.70 3.70 11.72
C GLU A 12 11.43 3.89 10.24
N ILE A 13 11.83 5.03 9.65
CA ILE A 13 11.70 5.31 8.22
C ILE A 13 12.46 4.26 7.40
N LEU A 14 13.69 3.92 7.79
CA LEU A 14 14.49 2.90 7.11
C LEU A 14 13.87 1.49 7.24
N ALA A 15 13.34 1.15 8.41
CA ALA A 15 12.65 -0.12 8.63
C ALA A 15 11.36 -0.22 7.80
N MET A 16 10.56 0.84 7.79
CA MET A 16 9.34 0.93 6.98
C MET A 16 9.66 0.84 5.48
N THR A 17 10.68 1.57 5.02
CA THR A 17 11.09 1.56 3.61
C THR A 17 11.53 0.18 3.17
N ARG A 18 12.34 -0.52 3.98
CA ARG A 18 12.75 -1.91 3.68
C ARG A 18 11.57 -2.88 3.66
N THR A 19 10.63 -2.72 4.59
CA THR A 19 9.43 -3.57 4.65
C THR A 19 8.52 -3.32 3.45
N ALA A 20 8.32 -2.06 3.07
CA ALA A 20 7.58 -1.68 1.88
C ALA A 20 8.24 -2.21 0.60
N ALA A 21 9.57 -2.16 0.51
CA ALA A 21 10.29 -2.71 -0.63
C ALA A 21 10.10 -4.23 -0.77
N ALA A 22 10.20 -4.98 0.35
CA ALA A 22 9.95 -6.42 0.35
C ALA A 22 8.49 -6.77 -0.03
N LEU A 23 7.54 -5.94 0.37
CA LEU A 23 6.14 -6.07 -0.01
C LEU A 23 5.93 -5.84 -1.51
N VAL A 24 6.46 -4.75 -2.06
CA VAL A 24 6.36 -4.43 -3.50
C VAL A 24 7.01 -5.53 -4.35
N ALA A 25 8.17 -6.03 -3.94
CA ALA A 25 8.81 -7.16 -4.61
C ALA A 25 7.94 -8.43 -4.60
N ARG A 26 7.21 -8.69 -3.50
CA ARG A 26 6.27 -9.82 -3.41
C ARG A 26 5.04 -9.67 -4.30
N TRP A 27 4.68 -8.45 -4.69
CA TRP A 27 3.68 -8.22 -5.73
C TRP A 27 4.22 -8.45 -7.15
N GLY A 28 5.50 -8.79 -7.29
CA GLY A 28 6.14 -8.98 -8.59
C GLY A 28 6.47 -7.67 -9.31
N VAL A 29 6.38 -6.53 -8.62
CA VAL A 29 6.68 -5.20 -9.18
C VAL A 29 8.16 -4.91 -8.98
N GLN A 30 8.84 -4.47 -10.04
CA GLN A 30 10.28 -4.23 -10.08
C GLN A 30 10.60 -2.91 -10.79
N ASP A 31 11.90 -2.57 -10.81
CA ASP A 31 12.47 -1.45 -11.58
C ASP A 31 11.76 -0.10 -11.34
N GLU A 32 11.56 0.69 -12.40
CA GLU A 32 10.96 2.02 -12.35
C GLU A 32 9.59 2.03 -11.68
N ALA A 33 8.80 0.97 -11.86
CA ALA A 33 7.50 0.85 -11.21
C ALA A 33 7.65 0.69 -9.68
N ALA A 34 8.63 -0.10 -9.23
CA ALA A 34 8.92 -0.23 -7.80
C ALA A 34 9.44 1.09 -7.21
N GLU A 35 10.33 1.79 -7.91
CA GLU A 35 10.82 3.10 -7.48
C GLU A 35 9.69 4.12 -7.35
N ARG A 36 8.77 4.15 -8.32
CA ARG A 36 7.59 5.03 -8.28
C ARG A 36 6.67 4.73 -7.11
N LEU A 37 6.55 3.47 -6.69
CA LEU A 37 5.75 3.10 -5.52
C LEU A 37 6.46 3.44 -4.21
N LEU A 38 7.79 3.28 -4.14
CA LEU A 38 8.54 3.39 -2.89
C LEU A 38 9.01 4.81 -2.58
N ASN A 39 9.35 5.61 -3.59
CA ASN A 39 10.04 6.89 -3.41
C ASN A 39 9.07 8.06 -3.18
N GLY A 40 9.10 8.60 -1.97
CA GLY A 40 8.35 9.80 -1.59
C GLY A 40 7.83 9.74 -0.17
N GLU A 41 7.62 10.92 0.42
CA GLU A 41 7.08 11.05 1.77
C GLU A 41 5.73 10.33 1.90
N GLY A 42 5.55 9.55 2.96
CA GLY A 42 4.29 8.87 3.28
C GLY A 42 3.96 7.64 2.42
N ARG A 43 4.70 7.35 1.34
CA ARG A 43 4.42 6.19 0.46
C ARG A 43 4.68 4.86 1.16
N ALA A 44 5.81 4.72 1.85
CA ALA A 44 6.11 3.52 2.63
C ALA A 44 5.01 3.26 3.68
N ALA A 45 4.54 4.31 4.37
CA ALA A 45 3.45 4.20 5.33
C ALA A 45 2.13 3.74 4.67
N ALA A 46 1.76 4.34 3.54
CA ALA A 46 0.53 3.97 2.82
C ALA A 46 0.57 2.53 2.31
N LEU A 47 1.71 2.07 1.76
CA LEU A 47 1.88 0.69 1.31
C LEU A 47 1.73 -0.32 2.46
N LEU A 48 2.29 0.00 3.63
CA LEU A 48 2.13 -0.83 4.83
C LEU A 48 0.69 -0.80 5.37
N GLY A 49 0.00 0.33 5.27
CA GLY A 49 -1.43 0.47 5.59
C GLY A 49 -2.31 -0.43 4.71
N ILE A 50 -2.10 -0.38 3.38
CA ILE A 50 -2.76 -1.27 2.41
C ILE A 50 -2.48 -2.74 2.75
N HIS A 51 -1.22 -3.09 3.05
CA HIS A 51 -0.87 -4.46 3.43
C HIS A 51 -1.63 -4.90 4.69
N ARG A 52 -1.65 -4.06 5.73
CA ARG A 52 -2.39 -4.34 6.96
C ARG A 52 -3.86 -4.62 6.67
N ALA A 53 -4.51 -3.74 5.90
CA ALA A 53 -5.93 -3.88 5.58
C ALA A 53 -6.21 -5.17 4.78
N LEU A 54 -5.38 -5.49 3.78
CA LEU A 54 -5.50 -6.76 3.06
C LEU A 54 -5.33 -7.98 3.95
N ARG A 55 -4.48 -7.92 4.98
CA ARG A 55 -4.31 -9.01 5.95
C ARG A 55 -5.51 -9.18 6.88
N CYS A 56 -6.32 -8.14 7.09
CA CYS A 56 -7.59 -8.25 7.80
C CYS A 56 -8.65 -8.95 6.95
N ILE A 57 -8.68 -8.68 5.64
CA ILE A 57 -9.69 -9.24 4.71
C ILE A 57 -9.31 -10.67 4.28
N PHE A 58 -8.03 -10.93 4.00
CA PHE A 58 -7.56 -12.19 3.43
C PHE A 58 -6.65 -12.95 4.39
N ALA A 59 -7.09 -14.13 4.82
CA ALA A 59 -6.25 -15.05 5.60
C ALA A 59 -5.02 -15.54 4.79
N ASP A 60 -5.21 -15.85 3.52
CA ASP A 60 -4.18 -16.28 2.57
C ASP A 60 -3.36 -15.07 2.05
N SER A 61 -2.05 -15.09 2.31
CA SER A 61 -1.12 -14.03 1.92
C SER A 61 -0.92 -13.90 0.41
N ASP A 62 -1.02 -15.02 -0.32
CA ASP A 62 -0.84 -15.05 -1.76
C ASP A 62 -2.08 -14.55 -2.46
N ARG A 63 -3.26 -14.86 -1.89
CA ARG A 63 -4.52 -14.26 -2.34
C ARG A 63 -4.53 -12.74 -2.14
N ALA A 64 -4.04 -12.26 -1.00
CA ALA A 64 -3.88 -10.83 -0.73
C ALA A 64 -2.95 -10.17 -1.74
N ALA A 65 -1.80 -10.79 -2.05
CA ALA A 65 -0.85 -10.26 -3.03
C ALA A 65 -1.46 -10.23 -4.44
N ARG A 66 -2.16 -11.29 -4.85
CA ARG A 66 -2.82 -11.36 -6.17
C ARG A 66 -3.93 -10.32 -6.34
N TRP A 67 -4.61 -9.94 -5.26
CA TRP A 67 -5.69 -8.95 -5.31
C TRP A 67 -5.20 -7.58 -5.82
N ILE A 68 -3.97 -7.19 -5.49
CA ILE A 68 -3.38 -5.90 -5.90
C ILE A 68 -3.37 -5.71 -7.42
N ALA A 69 -3.14 -6.80 -8.17
CA ALA A 69 -3.06 -6.81 -9.63
C ALA A 69 -4.35 -7.32 -10.30
N ALA A 70 -5.38 -7.67 -9.53
CA ALA A 70 -6.65 -8.14 -10.07
C ALA A 70 -7.56 -6.94 -10.43
N PRO A 71 -8.34 -7.03 -11.52
CA PRO A 71 -9.41 -6.07 -11.82
C PRO A 71 -10.37 -5.91 -10.64
N ASN A 72 -10.76 -4.67 -10.34
CA ASN A 72 -11.70 -4.36 -9.28
C ASN A 72 -12.82 -3.44 -9.79
N GLU A 73 -14.07 -3.84 -9.61
CA GLU A 73 -15.24 -3.06 -10.02
C GLU A 73 -15.37 -1.74 -9.26
N ALA A 74 -14.90 -1.66 -8.01
CA ALA A 74 -14.85 -0.41 -7.25
C ALA A 74 -13.89 0.64 -7.86
N PHE A 75 -13.02 0.20 -8.77
CA PHE A 75 -12.03 0.99 -9.48
C PHE A 75 -12.30 1.02 -11.00
N ASP A 76 -13.57 0.93 -11.40
CA ASP A 76 -14.00 0.94 -12.81
C ASP A 76 -13.32 -0.15 -13.67
N GLY A 77 -13.01 -1.29 -13.05
CA GLY A 77 -12.35 -2.43 -13.69
C GLY A 77 -10.82 -2.35 -13.72
N ALA A 78 -10.21 -1.24 -13.28
CA ALA A 78 -8.76 -1.17 -13.06
C ALA A 78 -8.34 -1.99 -11.84
N CYS A 79 -7.06 -2.38 -11.78
CA CYS A 79 -6.50 -2.97 -10.57
C CYS A 79 -5.99 -1.89 -9.59
N ALA A 80 -5.83 -2.24 -8.32
CA ALA A 80 -5.30 -1.32 -7.31
C ALA A 80 -3.89 -0.83 -7.66
N LEU A 81 -3.06 -1.69 -8.26
CA LEU A 81 -1.70 -1.35 -8.69
C LEU A 81 -1.69 -0.22 -9.72
N ASP A 82 -2.59 -0.26 -10.71
CA ASP A 82 -2.67 0.77 -11.74
C ASP A 82 -3.02 2.14 -11.13
N LEU A 83 -3.95 2.18 -10.18
CA LEU A 83 -4.30 3.40 -9.46
C LEU A 83 -3.10 3.95 -8.65
N MET A 84 -2.39 3.09 -7.92
CA MET A 84 -1.21 3.49 -7.14
C MET A 84 -0.09 4.05 -8.03
N LEU A 85 0.09 3.48 -9.23
CA LEU A 85 1.10 3.94 -10.19
C LEU A 85 0.68 5.23 -10.91
N ALA A 86 -0.59 5.37 -11.26
CA ALA A 86 -1.13 6.54 -11.96
C ALA A 86 -1.19 7.78 -11.04
N ASP A 87 -1.79 7.63 -9.87
CA ASP A 87 -2.10 8.75 -8.97
C ASP A 87 -1.09 8.91 -7.81
N GLY A 88 -0.09 8.02 -7.75
CA GLY A 88 0.94 8.03 -6.71
C GLY A 88 0.36 7.86 -5.30
N LEU A 89 0.78 8.71 -4.36
CA LEU A 89 0.32 8.64 -2.98
C LEU A 89 -1.20 8.82 -2.85
N ALA A 90 -1.82 9.65 -3.70
CA ALA A 90 -3.28 9.83 -3.67
C ALA A 90 -4.01 8.53 -4.05
N GLY A 91 -3.50 7.81 -5.06
CA GLY A 91 -3.98 6.48 -5.43
C GLY A 91 -3.83 5.47 -4.30
N MET A 92 -2.66 5.46 -3.63
CA MET A 92 -2.44 4.59 -2.47
C MET A 92 -3.42 4.87 -1.33
N ARG A 93 -3.66 6.13 -0.99
CA ARG A 93 -4.62 6.52 0.06
C ARG A 93 -6.06 6.16 -0.31
N ARG A 94 -6.42 6.26 -1.59
CA ARG A 94 -7.73 5.82 -2.09
C ARG A 94 -7.92 4.31 -1.93
N VAL A 95 -6.90 3.52 -2.29
CA VAL A 95 -6.93 2.05 -2.12
C VAL A 95 -7.01 1.67 -0.65
N GLU A 96 -6.20 2.30 0.22
CA GLU A 96 -6.22 2.09 1.67
C GLU A 96 -7.61 2.38 2.25
N ALA A 97 -8.19 3.54 1.93
CA ALA A 97 -9.51 3.94 2.40
C ALA A 97 -10.63 2.99 1.94
N TYR A 98 -10.54 2.50 0.70
CA TYR A 98 -11.48 1.49 0.20
C TYR A 98 -11.39 0.20 1.02
N LEU A 99 -10.18 -0.33 1.26
CA LEU A 99 -10.00 -1.55 2.04
C LEU A 99 -10.42 -1.39 3.50
N ASP A 100 -10.13 -0.25 4.12
CA ASP A 100 -10.59 0.03 5.49
C ASP A 100 -12.13 0.10 5.57
N ALA A 101 -12.81 0.60 4.52
CA ALA A 101 -14.26 0.57 4.45
C ALA A 101 -14.82 -0.86 4.34
N GLU A 102 -14.19 -1.73 3.54
CA GLU A 102 -14.56 -3.16 3.44
C GLU A 102 -14.32 -3.93 4.75
N ILE A 103 -13.39 -3.48 5.60
CA ILE A 103 -13.18 -4.07 6.93
C ILE A 103 -14.28 -3.65 7.91
N ALA A 104 -14.84 -2.45 7.74
CA ALA A 104 -15.84 -1.87 8.63
C ALA A 104 -17.28 -2.29 8.32
N SER A 105 -17.53 -2.90 7.15
CA SER A 105 -18.84 -3.40 6.70
C SER A 105 -19.19 -4.77 7.29
#